data_AF-A0A959WVJ7-F1
#
_entry.id   AF-A0A959WVJ7-F1
#
_cell.length_a   1.000
_cell.length_b   1.000
_cell.length_c   1.000
_cell.angle_alpha   90.00
_cell.angle_beta   90.00
_cell.angle_gamma   90.00
#
_symmetry.space_group_name_H-M   'P 1'
#
loop_
_entity.id
_entity.type
_entity.pdbx_description
1 polymer ?
#
loop_
_entity_poly.entity_id
_entity_poly.type
_entity_poly.pdbx_seq_one_letter_code
_entity_poly.pdbx_strand_id
1 'polypeptide(L)' 'MSGPELVPTIGLEIHVQLQTRTKMFCGCELEFGAEPNTHTCPVCLGHPG' A
#
# COMPACT_ATOMS: atom_id res chain seq x y z
N MET A 1 -39.37 28.70 5.38
CA MET A 1 -38.42 27.68 5.87
C MET A 1 -37.06 28.00 5.27
N SER A 2 -36.28 28.88 5.91
CA SER A 2 -34.89 29.15 5.50
C SER A 2 -33.97 28.42 6.48
N GLY A 3 -33.71 27.14 6.19
CA GLY A 3 -32.66 26.40 6.88
C GLY A 3 -31.28 26.94 6.46
N PRO A 4 -30.23 26.70 7.26
CA PRO A 4 -28.88 27.11 6.90
C PRO A 4 -28.43 26.42 5.60
N GLU A 5 -27.76 27.17 4.73
CA GLU A 5 -27.09 26.65 3.54
C GLU A 5 -25.81 25.92 3.98
N LEU A 6 -25.78 24.60 3.83
CA LEU A 6 -24.64 23.77 4.21
C LEU A 6 -23.82 23.41 2.97
N VAL A 7 -22.49 23.53 3.08
CA VAL A 7 -21.54 23.09 2.06
C VAL A 7 -20.75 21.90 2.60
N PRO A 8 -20.82 20.71 1.96
CA PRO A 8 -20.05 19.56 2.40
C PRO A 8 -18.57 19.70 2.03
N THR A 9 -17.69 19.46 3.00
CA THR A 9 -16.24 19.31 2.79
C THR A 9 -15.88 17.84 2.94
N ILE A 10 -15.35 17.23 1.87
CA ILE A 10 -15.05 15.80 1.82
C ILE A 10 -13.58 15.62 1.44
N GLY A 11 -12.85 14.81 2.20
CA GLY A 11 -11.47 14.39 1.91
C GLY A 11 -11.41 12.89 1.66
N LEU A 12 -10.58 12.46 0.73
CA LEU A 12 -10.32 11.06 0.42
C LEU A 12 -8.81 10.80 0.49
N GLU A 13 -8.43 9.69 1.11
CA GLU A 13 -7.08 9.15 1.08
C GLU A 13 -7.11 7.82 0.33
N ILE A 14 -6.36 7.72 -0.75
CA ILE A 14 -6.42 6.59 -1.68
C ILE A 14 -5.03 5.94 -1.74
N HIS A 15 -4.97 4.64 -1.50
CA HIS A 15 -3.79 3.83 -1.75
C HIS A 15 -3.96 3.03 -3.03
N VAL A 16 -2.98 3.12 -3.92
CA VAL A 16 -2.89 2.33 -5.14
C VAL A 16 -1.57 1.57 -5.13
N GLN A 17 -1.64 0.26 -5.33
CA GLN A 17 -0.45 -0.57 -5.46
C GLN A 17 0.14 -0.40 -6.87
N LEU A 18 1.42 -0.04 -6.96
CA LEU A 18 2.12 0.06 -8.24
C LEU A 18 2.32 -1.35 -8.84
N GLN A 19 2.14 -1.47 -10.15
CA GLN A 19 2.33 -2.74 -10.88
C GLN A 19 3.82 -2.96 -11.22
N THR A 20 4.68 -2.95 -10.21
CA THR A 20 6.11 -3.26 -10.34
C THR A 20 6.34 -4.77 -10.25
N ARG A 21 7.45 -5.25 -10.82
CA ARG A 21 7.86 -6.66 -10.70
C ARG A 21 8.48 -6.99 -9.34
N THR A 22 9.11 -5.99 -8.71
CA THR A 22 9.77 -6.11 -7.41
C THR A 22 9.13 -5.17 -6.39
N LYS A 23 9.36 -5.45 -5.10
CA LYS A 23 8.99 -4.53 -4.00
C LYS A 23 9.75 -3.20 -4.10
N MET A 24 9.24 -2.20 -3.38
CA MET A 24 9.75 -0.82 -3.43
C MET A 24 11.22 -0.69 -2.99
N PHE A 25 11.65 -1.44 -1.98
CA PHE A 25 12.97 -1.28 -1.34
C PHE A 25 13.86 -2.53 -1.40
N CYS A 26 13.45 -3.58 -2.11
CA CYS A 26 14.25 -4.80 -2.26
C CYS A 26 13.88 -5.55 -3.55
N GLY A 27 14.72 -6.52 -3.93
CA GLY A 27 14.52 -7.33 -5.15
C GLY A 27 13.48 -8.43 -5.04
N CYS A 28 12.77 -8.58 -3.91
CA CYS A 28 11.72 -9.59 -3.78
C CYS A 28 10.58 -9.34 -4.77
N GLU A 29 10.01 -10.41 -5.31
CA GLU A 29 8.90 -10.37 -6.25
C GLU A 29 7.62 -9.82 -5.61
N LEU A 30 6.84 -9.07 -6.41
CA LEU A 30 5.53 -8.53 -6.04
C LEU A 30 4.45 -9.32 -6.79
N GLU A 31 3.98 -10.41 -6.19
CA GLU A 31 3.00 -11.33 -6.78
C GLU A 31 1.91 -11.69 -5.77
N PHE A 32 0.70 -11.94 -6.26
CA PHE A 32 -0.43 -12.40 -5.46
C PHE A 32 -0.45 -13.93 -5.34
N GLY A 33 -0.78 -14.46 -4.16
CA GLY A 33 -1.06 -15.89 -3.98
C GLY A 33 0.16 -16.80 -3.77
N ALA A 34 1.36 -16.23 -3.58
CA ALA A 34 2.54 -16.99 -3.20
C ALA A 34 2.38 -17.64 -1.80
N GLU A 35 3.08 -18.76 -1.58
CA GLU A 35 3.15 -19.42 -0.27
C GLU A 35 3.66 -18.47 0.84
N PRO A 36 3.25 -18.68 2.10
CA PRO A 36 3.65 -17.80 3.19
C PRO A 36 5.17 -17.64 3.31
N ASN A 37 5.62 -16.39 3.37
CA ASN A 37 7.02 -15.99 3.58
C ASN A 37 8.02 -16.41 2.49
N THR A 38 7.58 -16.85 1.30
CA THR A 38 8.51 -17.21 0.21
C THR A 38 9.11 -16.01 -0.52
N HIS A 39 8.35 -14.92 -0.68
CA HIS A 39 8.83 -13.70 -1.34
C HIS A 39 9.37 -12.70 -0.31
N THR A 40 10.34 -13.14 0.50
CA THR A 40 10.91 -12.35 1.59
C THR A 40 12.43 -12.31 1.54
N CYS A 41 13.02 -11.30 2.17
CA CYS A 41 14.46 -11.14 2.34
C CYS A 41 14.74 -10.33 3.61
N PRO A 42 15.99 -10.23 4.07
CA PRO A 42 16.37 -9.45 5.25
C PRO A 42 15.82 -8.02 5.24
N VAL A 43 15.80 -7.35 4.08
CA VAL A 43 15.32 -5.97 3.94
C VAL A 43 13.83 -5.85 4.25
N CYS A 44 12.97 -6.65 3.59
CA CYS A 44 11.53 -6.53 3.80
C CYS A 44 11.03 -7.19 5.08
N LEU A 45 11.87 -7.99 5.73
CA LEU A 45 11.62 -8.54 7.06
C LEU A 45 12.17 -7.66 8.19
N GLY A 46 12.91 -6.59 7.86
CA GLY A 46 13.48 -5.68 8.85
C GLY A 46 14.55 -6.32 9.73
N HIS A 47 15.35 -7.23 9.16
CA HIS A 47 16.51 -7.77 9.88
C HIS A 47 17.56 -6.68 10.13
N PRO A 48 18.40 -6.83 11.17
CA PRO A 48 19.56 -5.98 11.34
C PRO A 48 20.59 -6.23 10.21
N GLY A 49 21.07 -5.16 9.57
CA GLY A 49 22.08 -5.19 8.51
C GLY A 49 21.50 -5.27 7.11
#